data_AF-A0A2V7Y6H3-F1
#
_entry.id   AF-A0A2V7Y6H3-F1
#
_cell.length_a   1.000
_cell.length_b   1.000
_cell.length_c   1.000
_cell.angle_alpha   90.00
_cell.angle_beta   90.00
_cell.angle_gamma   90.00
#
_symmetry.space_group_name_H-M   'P 1'
#
loop_
_entity.id
_entity.type
_entity.pdbx_description
1 polymer ?
#
loop_
_entity_poly.entity_id
_entity_poly.type
_entity_poly.pdbx_seq_one_letter_code
_entity_poly.pdbx_strand_id
1 'polypeptide(L)'
;MAAEREPKRSPHRCDCGQTFDICYLDDRRDPSRDGDPVTVDVSCPGCARSRTFTVPLGAERTVTVEPSESEHEDLVDEGGGG
;
A
#
# COMPACT_ATOMS: atom_id res chain seq x y z
N MET A 1 13.90 -24.59 0.31
CA MET A 1 13.57 -23.60 -0.74
C MET A 1 12.60 -22.65 -0.07
N ALA A 2 13.05 -21.44 0.28
CA ALA A 2 12.15 -20.43 0.83
C ALA A 2 11.24 -20.00 -0.32
N ALA A 3 9.92 -20.18 -0.17
CA ALA A 3 8.97 -19.55 -1.09
C ALA A 3 9.32 -18.06 -1.11
N GLU A 4 9.68 -17.57 -2.29
CA GLU A 4 10.11 -16.19 -2.47
C GLU A 4 8.97 -15.30 -2.00
N ARG A 5 9.22 -14.49 -0.97
CA ARG A 5 8.24 -13.56 -0.41
C ARG A 5 8.01 -12.47 -1.46
N GLU A 6 7.04 -12.66 -2.35
CA GLU A 6 6.74 -11.68 -3.37
C GLU A 6 5.94 -10.52 -2.76
N PRO A 7 6.47 -9.28 -2.80
CA PRO A 7 5.73 -8.11 -2.35
C PRO A 7 4.59 -7.81 -3.32
N LYS A 8 3.36 -7.81 -2.80
CA LYS A 8 2.19 -7.39 -3.55
C LYS A 8 1.96 -5.91 -3.33
N ARG A 9 1.76 -5.19 -4.42
CA ARG A 9 1.41 -3.77 -4.43
C ARG A 9 0.04 -3.60 -5.05
N SER A 10 -0.82 -2.83 -4.39
CA SER A 10 -2.16 -2.51 -4.86
C SER A 10 -2.35 -1.00 -4.89
N PRO A 11 -2.45 -0.38 -6.07
CA PRO A 11 -2.63 1.07 -6.17
C PRO A 11 -4.05 1.46 -5.78
N HIS A 12 -4.16 2.51 -4.97
CA HIS A 12 -5.43 3.04 -4.48
C HIS A 12 -5.49 4.56 -4.59
N ARG A 13 -6.68 5.06 -4.91
CA ARG A 13 -6.96 6.48 -4.95
C ARG A 13 -7.98 6.84 -3.89
N CYS A 14 -7.62 7.79 -3.02
CA CYS A 14 -8.52 8.33 -2.02
C CYS A 14 -9.53 9.31 -2.63
N ASP A 15 -10.66 9.50 -1.95
CA ASP A 15 -11.67 10.49 -2.33
C ASP A 15 -11.14 11.94 -2.24
N CYS A 16 -10.12 12.17 -1.40
CA CYS A 16 -9.44 13.47 -1.30
C CYS A 16 -8.51 13.77 -2.50
N GLY A 17 -8.43 12.88 -3.50
CA GLY A 17 -7.56 13.03 -4.67
C GLY A 17 -6.26 12.24 -4.55
N GLN A 18 -5.69 12.14 -3.34
CA GLN A 18 -4.39 11.50 -3.08
C GLN A 18 -4.34 10.04 -3.54
N THR A 19 -3.33 9.72 -4.33
CA THR A 19 -2.96 8.36 -4.69
C THR A 19 -1.95 7.76 -3.71
N PHE A 20 -2.15 6.49 -3.34
CA PHE A 20 -1.28 5.72 -2.46
C PHE A 20 -1.32 4.23 -2.80
N ASP A 21 -0.21 3.54 -2.59
CA ASP A 21 -0.05 2.12 -2.80
C ASP A 21 -0.12 1.38 -1.47
N ILE A 22 -0.87 0.29 -1.44
CA ILE A 22 -0.87 -0.66 -0.32
C ILE A 22 0.08 -1.78 -0.68
N CYS A 23 1.13 -1.93 0.11
CA CYS A 23 2.16 -2.92 -0.04
C CYS A 23 2.02 -3.96 1.07
N TYR A 24 2.07 -5.25 0.74
CA TYR A 24 2.09 -6.32 1.75
C TYR A 24 2.90 -7.52 1.24
N LEU A 25 3.47 -8.27 2.17
CA LEU A 25 4.18 -9.51 1.87
C LEU A 25 3.22 -10.67 2.04
N ASP A 26 3.02 -11.42 0.96
CA ASP A 26 2.27 -12.68 1.01
C ASP A 26 3.20 -13.76 1.57
N ASP A 27 3.23 -13.93 2.90
CA ASP A 27 4.00 -14.97 3.59
C ASP A 27 3.26 -16.32 3.60
N ARG A 28 2.28 -16.53 2.71
CA ARG A 28 1.61 -17.83 2.64
C ARG A 28 2.61 -18.87 2.21
N ARG A 29 2.94 -19.75 3.16
CA ARG A 29 3.77 -20.94 2.91
C ARG A 29 3.16 -21.87 1.86
N ASP A 30 1.85 -21.76 1.63
CA ASP A 30 1.09 -22.54 0.66
C ASP A 30 0.09 -21.62 -0.07
N PRO A 31 0.37 -21.23 -1.34
CA PRO A 31 -0.50 -20.34 -2.09
C PRO A 31 -1.85 -20.98 -2.48
N SER A 32 -1.95 -22.32 -2.39
CA SER A 32 -3.17 -23.10 -2.66
C SER A 32 -4.03 -23.32 -1.42
N ARG A 33 -3.52 -22.98 -0.22
CA ARG A 33 -4.33 -22.97 0.98
C ARG A 33 -4.98 -21.60 1.10
N ASP A 34 -6.23 -21.50 0.67
CA ASP A 34 -7.13 -20.37 0.93
C ASP A 34 -7.29 -20.18 2.45
N GLY A 35 -6.33 -19.49 3.06
CA GLY A 35 -6.51 -18.94 4.40
C GLY A 35 -7.59 -17.87 4.35
N ASP A 36 -8.44 -17.83 5.38
CA ASP A 36 -9.53 -16.85 5.47
C ASP A 36 -8.94 -15.43 5.35
N PRO A 37 -9.41 -14.60 4.41
CA PRO A 37 -8.86 -13.26 4.24
C PRO A 37 -9.19 -12.40 5.45
N VAL A 38 -8.28 -11.50 5.83
CA VAL A 38 -8.48 -10.56 6.93
C VAL A 38 -8.64 -9.14 6.43
N THR A 39 -9.49 -8.38 7.11
CA THR A 39 -9.69 -6.96 6.82
C THR A 39 -8.76 -6.12 7.71
N VAL A 40 -7.99 -5.24 7.09
CA VAL A 40 -7.13 -4.25 7.75
C VAL A 40 -7.66 -2.85 7.49
N ASP A 41 -7.51 -1.97 8.47
CA ASP A 41 -7.76 -0.54 8.28
C ASP A 41 -6.45 0.16 7.93
N VAL A 42 -6.48 0.94 6.86
CA VAL A 42 -5.36 1.79 6.46
C VAL A 42 -5.83 3.22 6.34
N SER A 43 -5.01 4.15 6.81
CA SER A 43 -5.30 5.58 6.75
C SER A 43 -4.68 6.19 5.50
N CYS A 44 -5.44 7.01 4.78
CA CYS A 44 -4.91 7.77 3.66
C CYS A 44 -3.83 8.76 4.15
N PRO A 45 -2.64 8.81 3.52
CA PRO A 45 -1.58 9.73 3.94
C PRO A 45 -1.93 11.20 3.73
N GLY A 46 -2.84 11.52 2.80
CA GLY A 46 -3.23 12.90 2.51
C GLY A 46 -4.33 13.47 3.42
N CYS A 47 -5.36 12.68 3.75
CA CYS A 47 -6.53 13.15 4.51
C CYS A 47 -6.80 12.40 5.82
N ALA A 48 -5.92 11.46 6.20
CA ALA A 48 -6.06 10.59 7.38
C ALA A 48 -7.36 9.77 7.44
N ARG A 49 -8.10 9.69 6.33
CA ARG A 49 -9.37 8.95 6.25
C ARG A 49 -9.07 7.45 6.21
N SER A 50 -9.69 6.73 7.12
CA SER A 50 -9.56 5.28 7.25
C SER A 50 -10.32 4.55 6.14
N ARG A 51 -9.69 3.52 5.57
CA ARG A 51 -10.28 2.62 4.57
C ARG A 51 -9.92 1.19 4.91
N THR A 52 -10.90 0.32 4.74
CA THR A 52 -10.75 -1.12 4.95
C THR A 52 -10.27 -1.82 3.69
N PHE A 53 -9.26 -2.67 3.82
CA PHE A 53 -8.72 -3.49 2.75
C PHE A 53 -8.63 -4.95 3.16
N THR A 54 -8.81 -5.84 2.20
CA THR A 54 -8.80 -7.27 2.44
C THR A 54 -7.45 -7.83 1.99
N VAL A 55 -6.73 -8.45 2.91
CA VAL A 55 -5.43 -9.07 2.65
C VAL A 55 -5.45 -10.54 3.11
N PRO A 56 -4.58 -11.40 2.57
CA PRO A 56 -4.47 -12.78 3.05
C PRO A 56 -4.07 -12.82 4.53
N LEU A 57 -4.53 -13.84 5.27
CA LEU A 57 -4.12 -14.07 6.66
C LEU A 57 -2.58 -14.14 6.77
N GLY A 58 -2.03 -13.37 7.70
CA GLY A 58 -0.59 -13.22 7.94
C GLY A 58 0.01 -12.00 7.24
N ALA A 59 -0.60 -11.52 6.14
CA ALA A 59 -0.13 -10.35 5.44
C ALA A 59 -0.42 -9.05 6.21
N GLU A 60 -1.42 -9.03 7.10
CA GLU A 60 -1.81 -7.84 7.87
C GLU A 60 -0.67 -7.23 8.68
N ARG A 61 0.28 -8.06 9.12
CA ARG A 61 1.46 -7.64 9.89
C ARG A 61 2.52 -6.94 9.07
N THR A 62 2.39 -7.03 7.75
CA THR A 62 3.35 -6.51 6.77
C THR A 62 2.73 -5.46 5.86
N VAL A 63 1.47 -5.09 6.11
CA VAL A 63 0.78 -4.04 5.37
C VAL A 63 1.46 -2.71 5.64
N THR A 64 1.92 -2.07 4.58
CA THR A 64 2.45 -0.71 4.58
C THR A 64 1.70 0.13 3.56
N VAL A 65 1.54 1.40 3.88
CA VAL A 65 0.94 2.40 2.98
C VAL A 65 2.05 3.29 2.49
N GLU A 66 2.27 3.33 1.18
CA GLU A 66 3.25 4.19 0.54
C GLU A 66 2.50 5.24 -0.29
N PRO A 67 2.81 6.55 -0.19
CA PRO A 67 2.25 7.53 -1.12
C PRO A 67 2.68 7.17 -2.54
N SER A 68 1.73 7.18 -3.48
CA SER A 68 2.05 6.83 -4.86
C SER A 68 2.83 7.98 -5.47
N GLU A 69 3.98 7.68 -6.08
CA GLU A 69 4.83 8.69 -6.73
C GLU A 69 4.16 9.31 -7.97
N SER A 70 2.97 8.84 -8.35
CA SER A 70 2.20 9.30 -9.51
C SER A 70 1.66 10.74 -9.40
N GLU A 71 1.79 11.41 -8.25
CA GLU A 71 1.34 12.80 -8.04
C GLU A 71 2.43 13.72 -7.47
N HIS A 72 3.68 13.57 -7.92
CA HIS A 72 4.72 14.57 -7.69
C HIS A 72 5.43 14.97 -8.99
N GLU A 73 4.70 15.59 -9.92
CA GLU A 73 5.29 16.30 -11.07
C GLU A 73 4.95 17.79 -11.10
N ASP A 74 4.53 18.36 -9.97
CA ASP A 74 4.32 19.80 -9.82
C ASP A 74 4.88 20.26 -8.49
N LEU A 75 6.17 20.61 -8.43
CA LEU A 75 6.81 21.61 -7.55
C LEU A 75 8.34 21.35 -7.48
N VAL A 76 9.03 21.54 -8.60
CA VAL A 76 10.38 22.11 -8.51
C VAL A 76 10.24 23.62 -8.34
N ASP A 77 10.09 24.04 -7.08
CA ASP A 77 10.45 25.39 -6.66
C ASP A 77 11.99 25.45 -6.61
N GLU A 78 12.62 25.85 -7.71
CA GLU A 78 13.96 26.44 -7.66
C GLU A 78 13.83 27.96 -7.66
N GLY A 79 13.67 28.51 -6.45
CA GLY A 79 13.94 29.92 -6.21
C GLY A 79 15.44 30.23 -6.27
N GLY A 80 15.83 31.11 -7.22
CA GLY A 80 16.77 32.20 -6.97
C GLY A 80 18.24 32.06 -7.38
N GLY A 81 18.72 33.02 -8.18
CA GLY A 81 20.11 33.51 -8.10
C GLY A 81 20.73 33.98 -9.42
N GLY A 82 21.04 35.29 -9.52
CA GLY A 82 22.05 35.84 -10.44
C GLY A 82 21.60 36.94 -11.38
#